data_AF-A0A4U7BJ97-F1
#
_entry.id   AF-A0A4U7BJ97-F1
#
_cell.length_a   1.000
_cell.length_b   1.000
_cell.length_c   1.000
_cell.angle_alpha   90.00
_cell.angle_beta   90.00
_cell.angle_gamma   90.00
#
_symmetry.space_group_name_H-M   'P 1'
#
loop_
_entity.id
_entity.type
_entity.pdbx_description
1 polymer ?
#
loop_
_entity_poly.entity_id
_entity_poly.type
_entity_poly.pdbx_seq_one_letter_code
_entity_poly.pdbx_strand_id
1 'polypeptide(L)'
;MSDKELEIFELCERLSELLGDKEAIADLKKLYINHPEMFKDMQDVSNTIKEVVKEPELIIKNPRPKNEKDFIAVKHLQNTKQKIGDIGIRNDKGTNVIFHANKSSNRNFKRFVKKNVVVTGEAVHSLHTSRPAELGGNNQTLSGANAHSATTEKIIAQKDKSTNDFKTKLEEFNAK
;
A
#
# COMPACT_ATOMS: atom_id res chain seq x y z
N MET A 1 -6.46 -9.66 27.99
CA MET A 1 -7.58 -9.01 27.29
C MET A 1 -6.97 -8.22 26.16
N SER A 2 -7.25 -8.59 24.91
CA SER A 2 -6.63 -7.98 23.74
C SER A 2 -7.18 -6.58 23.55
N ASP A 3 -6.40 -5.58 23.93
CA ASP A 3 -6.61 -4.15 23.74
C ASP A 3 -6.62 -3.70 22.25
N LYS A 4 -6.85 -4.62 21.30
CA LYS A 4 -6.86 -4.31 19.87
C LYS A 4 -8.20 -3.68 19.49
N GLU A 5 -8.19 -2.42 19.09
CA GLU A 5 -9.32 -1.80 18.40
C GLU A 5 -9.17 -2.09 16.91
N LEU A 6 -9.70 -3.25 16.49
CA LEU A 6 -9.71 -3.62 15.09
C LEU A 6 -10.92 -3.02 14.38
N GLU A 7 -10.68 -2.41 13.22
CA GLU A 7 -11.73 -1.91 12.34
C GLU A 7 -11.53 -2.46 10.91
N ILE A 8 -12.64 -2.77 10.25
CA ILE A 8 -12.67 -3.22 8.86
C ILE A 8 -12.97 -2.02 7.97
N PHE A 9 -12.19 -1.87 6.91
CA PHE A 9 -12.32 -0.82 5.92
C PHE A 9 -12.61 -1.41 4.55
N GLU A 10 -13.60 -0.86 3.87
CA GLU A 10 -13.88 -1.15 2.47
C GLU A 10 -12.89 -0.38 1.58
N LEU A 11 -12.20 -1.12 0.71
CA LEU A 11 -11.22 -0.62 -0.23
C LEU A 11 -11.91 -0.22 -1.54
N CYS A 12 -11.39 0.80 -2.21
CA CYS A 12 -11.81 1.10 -3.58
C CYS A 12 -11.46 -0.03 -4.56
N GLU A 13 -12.09 -0.02 -5.73
CA GLU A 13 -11.89 -1.03 -6.78
C GLU A 13 -10.41 -1.18 -7.15
N ARG A 14 -9.67 -0.07 -7.32
CA ARG A 14 -8.24 -0.08 -7.66
C ARG A 14 -7.38 -0.81 -6.63
N LEU A 15 -7.65 -0.61 -5.34
CA LEU A 15 -6.93 -1.30 -4.27
C LEU A 15 -7.36 -2.76 -4.20
N SER A 16 -8.65 -3.03 -4.41
CA SER A 16 -9.23 -4.36 -4.39
C SER A 16 -8.67 -5.25 -5.50
N GLU A 17 -8.47 -4.72 -6.71
CA GLU A 17 -7.86 -5.44 -7.84
C GLU A 17 -6.40 -5.81 -7.56
N LEU A 18 -5.64 -4.90 -6.93
CA LEU A 18 -4.23 -5.12 -6.62
C LEU A 18 -4.02 -6.11 -5.46
N LEU A 19 -4.89 -6.05 -4.46
CA LEU A 19 -4.79 -6.86 -3.24
C LEU A 19 -5.57 -8.19 -3.37
N GLY A 20 -6.60 -8.23 -4.21
CA GLY A 20 -7.45 -9.38 -4.49
C GLY A 20 -8.65 -9.53 -3.56
N ASP A 21 -8.91 -8.56 -2.69
CA ASP A 21 -10.06 -8.56 -1.77
C ASP A 21 -10.51 -7.12 -1.51
N LYS A 22 -11.80 -6.91 -1.23
CA LYS A 22 -12.43 -5.59 -1.10
C LYS A 22 -12.36 -5.00 0.29
N GLU A 23 -12.01 -5.80 1.28
CA GLU A 23 -11.95 -5.36 2.67
C GLU A 23 -10.51 -5.42 3.18
N ALA A 24 -10.20 -4.58 4.16
CA ALA A 24 -8.93 -4.60 4.89
C ALA A 24 -9.13 -4.35 6.38
N ILE A 25 -8.37 -5.05 7.22
CA ILE A 25 -8.40 -4.90 8.66
C ILE A 25 -7.28 -3.94 9.09
N ALA A 26 -7.59 -3.01 9.99
CA ALA A 26 -6.60 -2.17 10.64
C ALA A 26 -6.70 -2.32 12.16
N ASP A 27 -5.54 -2.35 12.82
CA ASP A 27 -5.44 -2.21 14.27
C ASP A 27 -5.20 -0.73 14.60
N LEU A 28 -6.28 -0.02 14.95
CA LEU A 28 -6.24 1.43 15.18
C LEU A 28 -5.32 1.80 16.34
N LYS A 29 -5.34 1.00 17.42
CA LYS A 29 -4.48 1.24 18.59
C LYS A 29 -3.02 1.14 18.20
N LYS A 30 -2.64 0.11 17.44
CA LYS A 30 -1.25 -0.06 16.97
C LYS A 30 -0.83 1.07 16.03
N LEU A 31 -1.71 1.46 15.11
CA LEU A 31 -1.43 2.56 14.17
C LEU A 31 -1.25 3.90 14.90
N TYR A 32 -2.09 4.17 15.90
CA TYR A 32 -1.97 5.36 16.74
C TYR A 32 -0.69 5.36 17.57
N ILE A 33 -0.33 4.23 18.20
CA ILE A 33 0.90 4.11 19.01
C ILE A 33 2.17 4.30 18.18
N ASN A 34 2.17 3.91 16.90
CA ASN A 34 3.33 4.12 16.02
C ASN A 34 3.58 5.61 15.73
N HIS A 35 2.52 6.42 15.65
CA HIS A 35 2.60 7.84 15.28
C HIS A 35 1.63 8.73 16.10
N PRO A 36 1.73 8.76 17.44
CA PRO A 36 0.78 9.48 18.29
C PRO A 36 0.85 11.00 18.09
N GLU A 37 2.00 11.52 17.64
CA GLU A 37 2.19 12.95 17.36
C GLU A 37 1.39 13.42 16.14
N MET A 38 1.04 12.50 15.23
CA MET A 38 0.45 12.86 13.93
C MET A 38 -1.08 12.78 13.93
N PHE A 39 -1.67 12.16 14.94
CA PHE A 39 -3.10 11.94 15.08
C PHE A 39 -3.59 12.50 16.41
N LYS A 40 -4.79 13.07 16.43
CA LYS A 40 -5.38 13.58 17.68
C LYS A 40 -5.86 12.47 18.60
N ASP A 41 -6.43 11.43 18.00
CA ASP A 41 -7.04 10.27 18.63
C ASP A 41 -7.11 9.11 17.62
N MET A 42 -7.58 7.94 18.06
CA MET A 42 -7.79 6.78 17.19
C MET A 42 -8.90 7.02 16.16
N GLN A 43 -9.86 7.88 16.46
CA GLN A 43 -10.91 8.27 15.51
C GLN A 43 -10.31 9.02 14.31
N ASP A 44 -9.33 9.88 14.54
CA ASP A 44 -8.60 10.62 13.52
C ASP A 44 -7.78 9.67 12.63
N VAL A 45 -7.26 8.57 13.19
CA VAL A 45 -6.65 7.47 12.41
C VAL A 45 -7.70 6.82 11.51
N SER A 46 -8.83 6.37 12.07
CA SER A 46 -9.92 5.73 11.31
C SER A 46 -10.42 6.62 10.16
N ASN A 47 -10.65 7.90 10.44
CA ASN A 47 -11.11 8.87 9.45
C ASN A 47 -10.09 9.05 8.32
N THR A 48 -8.80 9.14 8.65
CA THR A 48 -7.72 9.22 7.67
C THR A 48 -7.68 7.99 6.78
N ILE A 49 -7.86 6.81 7.38
CA ILE A 49 -7.90 5.55 6.65
C ILE A 49 -9.04 5.56 5.66
N LYS A 50 -10.27 5.82 6.12
CA LYS A 50 -11.47 5.90 5.28
C LYS A 50 -11.30 6.84 4.10
N GLU A 51 -10.72 8.02 4.33
CA GLU A 51 -10.56 9.02 3.29
C GLU A 51 -9.60 8.56 2.18
N VAL A 52 -8.48 7.94 2.55
CA VAL A 52 -7.43 7.48 1.62
C VAL A 52 -7.86 6.20 0.89
N VAL A 53 -8.43 5.20 1.57
CA VAL A 53 -8.79 3.91 0.95
C VAL A 53 -9.96 4.02 -0.02
N LYS A 54 -10.87 4.97 0.21
CA LYS A 54 -12.06 5.21 -0.62
C LYS A 54 -11.70 5.72 -2.01
N GLU A 55 -10.70 6.59 -2.11
CA GLU A 55 -10.27 7.15 -3.39
C GLU A 55 -8.84 7.66 -3.25
N PRO A 56 -7.83 6.77 -3.35
CA PRO A 56 -6.43 7.16 -3.30
C PRO A 56 -6.03 7.88 -4.59
N GLU A 57 -5.24 8.93 -4.47
CA GLU A 57 -4.69 9.65 -5.62
C GLU A 57 -3.51 8.89 -6.25
N LEU A 58 -2.69 8.27 -5.41
CA LEU A 58 -1.53 7.49 -5.85
C LEU A 58 -1.50 6.14 -5.13
N ILE A 59 -1.20 5.10 -5.90
CA ILE A 59 -0.88 3.77 -5.37
C ILE A 59 0.51 3.39 -5.87
N ILE A 60 1.42 3.16 -4.93
CA ILE A 60 2.80 2.79 -5.21
C ILE A 60 3.12 1.43 -4.61
N LYS A 61 4.04 0.69 -5.22
CA LYS A 61 4.63 -0.50 -4.57
C LYS A 61 5.46 -0.05 -3.38
N ASN A 62 5.36 -0.77 -2.28
CA ASN A 62 6.23 -0.55 -1.14
C ASN A 62 7.69 -0.79 -1.57
N PRO A 63 8.63 0.15 -1.33
CA PRO A 63 10.04 -0.03 -1.69
C PRO A 63 10.73 -1.16 -0.92
N ARG A 64 10.18 -1.57 0.23
CA ARG A 64 10.64 -2.73 1.01
C ARG A 64 9.44 -3.67 1.23
N PRO A 65 8.97 -4.32 0.15
CA PRO A 65 7.80 -5.18 0.24
C PRO A 65 8.16 -6.44 1.03
N LYS A 66 7.27 -6.90 1.92
CA LYS A 66 7.43 -8.25 2.49
C LYS A 66 6.89 -9.33 1.55
N ASN A 67 6.04 -8.94 0.60
CA ASN A 67 5.44 -9.79 -0.40
C ASN A 67 4.98 -8.95 -1.61
N GLU A 68 4.55 -9.61 -2.69
CA GLU A 68 4.18 -8.94 -3.94
C GLU A 68 2.98 -7.98 -3.80
N LYS A 69 2.09 -8.28 -2.84
CA LYS A 69 0.88 -7.52 -2.55
C LYS A 69 1.08 -6.56 -1.36
N ASP A 70 2.08 -5.70 -1.49
CA ASP A 70 2.46 -4.69 -0.49
C ASP A 70 2.48 -3.31 -1.15
N PHE A 71 1.47 -2.50 -0.85
CA PHE A 71 1.23 -1.23 -1.53
C PHE A 71 1.10 -0.09 -0.52
N ILE A 72 1.40 1.11 -0.99
CA ILE A 72 1.20 2.34 -0.24
C ILE A 72 0.20 3.20 -1.02
N ALA A 73 -0.92 3.52 -0.38
CA ALA A 73 -1.95 4.42 -0.87
C ALA A 73 -1.71 5.82 -0.30
N VAL A 74 -1.78 6.85 -1.14
CA VAL A 74 -1.55 8.24 -0.76
C VAL A 74 -2.67 9.12 -1.30
N LYS A 75 -3.14 10.05 -0.46
CA LYS A 75 -4.18 11.03 -0.83
C LYS A 75 -3.95 12.37 -0.12
N HIS A 76 -4.33 13.48 -0.73
CA HIS A 76 -4.47 14.74 -0.01
C HIS A 76 -5.70 14.71 0.90
N LEU A 77 -5.53 15.19 2.14
CA LEU A 77 -6.63 15.25 3.10
C LEU A 77 -7.45 16.52 2.88
N GLN A 78 -8.76 16.38 2.73
CA GLN A 78 -9.69 17.47 2.36
C GLN A 78 -9.63 18.66 3.32
N ASN A 79 -9.34 18.41 4.60
CA ASN A 79 -9.22 19.47 5.60
C ASN A 79 -8.08 20.46 5.30
N THR A 80 -7.04 20.02 4.59
CA THR A 80 -5.94 20.89 4.16
C THR A 80 -5.26 20.28 2.93
N LYS A 81 -5.32 20.92 1.75
CA LYS A 81 -4.51 20.54 0.56
C LYS A 81 -2.98 20.58 0.79
N GLN A 82 -2.56 20.98 1.99
CA GLN A 82 -1.18 21.01 2.45
C GLN A 82 -0.75 19.73 3.18
N LYS A 83 -1.70 18.87 3.59
CA LYS A 83 -1.40 17.59 4.24
C LYS A 83 -1.87 16.43 3.36
N ILE A 84 -1.15 15.32 3.47
CA ILE A 84 -1.46 14.05 2.82
C ILE A 84 -1.61 12.97 3.87
N GLY A 85 -2.46 11.99 3.61
CA GLY A 85 -2.51 10.72 4.32
C GLY A 85 -1.74 9.67 3.51
N ASP A 86 -0.86 8.95 4.18
CA ASP A 86 -0.12 7.82 3.62
C ASP A 86 -0.44 6.54 4.39
N ILE A 87 -0.84 5.50 3.67
CA ILE A 87 -1.32 4.24 4.25
C ILE A 87 -0.63 3.07 3.57
N GLY A 88 -0.06 2.17 4.36
CA GLY A 88 0.50 0.91 3.90
C GLY A 88 -0.49 -0.23 4.06
N ILE A 89 -0.82 -0.91 2.96
CA ILE A 89 -1.73 -2.05 2.91
C ILE A 89 -0.96 -3.25 2.38
N ARG A 90 -1.02 -4.35 3.12
CA ARG A 90 -0.40 -5.63 2.75
C ARG A 90 -1.45 -6.72 2.76
N ASN A 91 -1.45 -7.59 1.76
CA ASN A 91 -2.18 -8.85 1.83
C ASN A 91 -1.35 -9.90 2.59
N ASP A 92 -1.72 -10.26 3.81
CA ASP A 92 -1.10 -11.37 4.55
C ASP A 92 -1.96 -12.63 4.40
N LYS A 93 -1.49 -13.60 3.60
CA LYS A 93 -2.15 -14.91 3.39
C LYS A 93 -3.63 -14.82 3.00
N GLY A 94 -4.00 -13.85 2.15
CA GLY A 94 -5.39 -13.67 1.71
C GLY A 94 -6.21 -12.72 2.59
N THR A 95 -5.61 -12.09 3.60
CA THR A 95 -6.25 -11.04 4.41
C THR A 95 -5.52 -9.72 4.20
N ASN A 96 -6.23 -8.68 3.76
CA ASN A 96 -5.62 -7.36 3.66
C ASN A 96 -5.51 -6.74 5.05
N VAL A 97 -4.31 -6.27 5.39
CA VAL A 97 -3.99 -5.66 6.67
C VAL A 97 -3.35 -4.30 6.44
N ILE A 98 -3.91 -3.29 7.08
CA ILE A 98 -3.35 -1.95 7.14
C ILE A 98 -2.32 -1.92 8.25
N PHE A 99 -1.05 -1.81 7.87
CA PHE A 99 0.07 -1.89 8.82
C PHE A 99 0.75 -0.55 9.08
N HIS A 100 0.44 0.46 8.26
CA HIS A 100 0.99 1.81 8.38
C HIS A 100 -0.10 2.83 8.06
N ALA A 101 -0.17 3.88 8.86
CA ALA A 101 -1.02 5.04 8.62
C ALA A 101 -0.29 6.25 9.18
N ASN A 102 -0.16 7.30 8.36
CA ASN A 102 0.51 8.51 8.76
C ASN A 102 -0.10 9.72 8.05
N LYS A 103 0.11 10.90 8.64
CA LYS A 103 -0.22 12.18 8.02
C LYS A 103 1.09 12.89 7.76
N SER A 104 1.27 13.51 6.62
CA SER A 104 2.49 14.29 6.37
C SER A 104 2.22 15.50 5.51
N SER A 105 3.23 16.36 5.32
CA SER A 105 3.07 17.54 4.46
C SER A 105 3.06 17.16 2.98
N ASN A 106 2.42 17.98 2.15
CA ASN A 106 2.35 17.85 0.69
C ASN A 106 3.75 17.80 0.03
N ARG A 107 4.80 18.32 0.68
CA ARG A 107 6.19 18.15 0.18
C ARG A 107 6.55 16.67 -0.01
N ASN A 108 6.02 15.78 0.82
CA ASN A 108 6.22 14.34 0.69
C ASN A 108 5.44 13.72 -0.48
N PHE A 109 4.33 14.32 -0.91
CA PHE A 109 3.57 13.88 -2.07
C PHE A 109 4.42 13.88 -3.33
N LYS A 110 5.15 14.98 -3.57
CA LYS A 110 6.10 15.09 -4.69
C LYS A 110 7.18 14.01 -4.67
N ARG A 111 7.53 13.48 -3.49
CA ARG A 111 8.47 12.35 -3.37
C ARG A 111 7.81 11.03 -3.75
N PHE A 112 6.52 10.84 -3.45
CA PHE A 112 5.75 9.67 -3.87
C PHE A 112 5.50 9.65 -5.38
N VAL A 113 5.20 10.80 -6.00
CA VAL A 113 5.08 10.93 -7.48
C VAL A 113 6.36 10.51 -8.20
N LYS A 114 7.53 10.76 -7.59
CA LYS A 114 8.85 10.38 -8.15
C LYS A 114 9.20 8.90 -7.96
N LYS A 115 8.47 8.17 -7.11
CA LYS A 115 8.68 6.72 -6.90
C LYS A 115 7.76 5.96 -7.85
N ASN A 116 8.20 4.79 -8.33
CA ASN A 116 7.49 3.94 -9.30
C ASN A 116 6.00 3.78 -8.94
N VAL A 117 5.17 4.64 -9.55
CA VAL A 117 3.72 4.63 -9.37
C VAL A 117 3.17 3.46 -10.17
N VAL A 118 2.40 2.59 -9.51
CA VAL A 118 1.81 1.41 -10.15
C VAL A 118 0.47 1.76 -10.81
N VAL A 119 -0.25 2.74 -10.24
CA VAL A 119 -1.47 3.31 -10.82
C VAL A 119 -1.46 4.82 -10.62
N THR A 120 -1.26 5.57 -11.71
CA THR A 120 -1.47 7.02 -11.77
C THR A 120 -2.88 7.30 -12.29
N GLY A 121 -3.70 8.07 -11.57
CA GLY A 121 -4.82 8.76 -12.19
C GLY A 121 -4.26 9.91 -13.03
N GLU A 122 -4.36 9.78 -14.35
CA GLU A 122 -3.91 10.73 -15.38
C GLU A 122 -2.40 10.95 -15.59
N ALA A 123 -2.07 11.05 -16.87
CA ALA A 123 -0.73 11.03 -17.44
C ALA A 123 0.11 12.24 -17.02
N VAL A 124 1.21 11.97 -16.33
CA VAL A 124 2.31 12.93 -16.20
C VAL A 124 3.55 12.31 -16.83
N HIS A 125 3.87 12.77 -18.04
CA HIS A 125 5.10 12.44 -18.75
C HIS A 125 6.31 12.77 -17.88
N SER A 126 6.95 11.76 -17.29
CA SER A 126 8.25 11.91 -16.66
C SER A 126 9.34 11.82 -17.74
N LEU A 127 9.85 12.98 -18.15
CA LEU A 127 11.13 13.06 -18.88
C LEU A 127 12.23 12.62 -17.92
N HIS A 128 12.67 11.36 -18.07
CA HIS A 128 13.78 10.80 -17.33
C HIS A 128 15.09 11.41 -17.86
N THR A 129 15.72 12.31 -17.10
CA THR A 129 17.12 12.66 -17.35
C THR A 129 17.99 11.51 -16.81
N SER A 130 18.45 10.66 -17.71
CA SER A 130 19.48 9.66 -17.43
C SER A 130 20.79 10.38 -17.07
N ARG A 131 21.10 10.46 -15.79
CA ARG A 131 22.48 10.72 -15.33
C ARG A 131 23.06 9.40 -14.82
N PRO A 132 23.97 8.75 -15.55
CA PRO A 132 24.77 7.68 -14.97
C PRO A 132 25.83 8.31 -14.06
N ALA A 133 25.89 7.84 -12.82
CA ALA A 133 26.99 8.10 -11.92
C ALA A 133 27.86 6.85 -11.90
N GLU A 134 28.84 6.73 -12.81
CA GLU A 134 29.85 5.69 -12.69
C GLU A 134 31.25 6.27 -12.96
N LEU A 135 32.01 6.22 -11.87
CA LEU A 135 33.43 6.48 -11.75
C LEU A 135 34.17 5.23 -12.26
N GLY A 136 35.15 5.45 -13.15
CA GLY A 136 36.22 4.55 -13.61
C GLY A 136 36.19 3.04 -13.27
N GLY A 137 36.19 2.23 -14.33
CA GLY A 137 36.55 0.81 -14.28
C GLY A 137 36.51 0.17 -15.66
N ASN A 138 37.63 0.18 -16.35
CA ASN A 138 37.86 -0.49 -17.63
C ASN A 138 38.25 -1.96 -17.41
N ASN A 139 37.34 -2.89 -17.72
CA ASN A 139 37.68 -4.30 -17.85
C ASN A 139 36.73 -5.00 -18.82
N GLN A 140 37.31 -5.33 -19.98
CA GLN A 140 36.77 -6.23 -20.98
C GLN A 140 36.52 -7.62 -20.41
N THR A 141 35.47 -8.26 -20.95
CA THR A 141 35.22 -9.71 -21.06
C THR A 141 34.95 -10.52 -19.79
N LEU A 142 33.73 -11.10 -19.72
CA LEU A 142 33.38 -12.51 -19.45
C LEU A 142 31.85 -12.58 -19.22
N SER A 143 31.06 -12.93 -20.24
CA SER A 143 30.57 -14.29 -20.55
C SER A 143 29.60 -14.88 -19.51
N GLY A 144 28.36 -15.18 -19.92
CA GLY A 144 27.37 -15.85 -19.06
C GLY A 144 25.96 -15.99 -19.65
N ALA A 145 25.81 -16.93 -20.58
CA ALA A 145 24.63 -17.67 -21.06
C ALA A 145 23.20 -17.38 -20.52
N ASN A 146 22.28 -17.25 -21.49
CA ASN A 146 20.94 -17.86 -21.61
C ASN A 146 20.23 -18.38 -20.35
N ALA A 147 19.03 -17.84 -20.07
CA ALA A 147 17.88 -18.66 -19.65
C ALA A 147 16.56 -17.93 -19.98
N HIS A 148 15.92 -18.35 -21.06
CA HIS A 148 14.49 -18.18 -21.24
C HIS A 148 13.76 -19.01 -20.18
N SER A 149 12.76 -18.46 -19.51
CA SER A 149 11.67 -19.26 -18.96
C SER A 149 10.38 -18.44 -18.95
N ALA A 150 9.54 -18.72 -19.94
CA ALA A 150 8.15 -18.33 -19.97
C ALA A 150 7.36 -19.44 -19.26
N THR A 151 6.89 -19.20 -18.05
CA THR A 151 5.89 -20.05 -17.41
C THR A 151 4.52 -19.45 -17.66
N THR A 152 3.78 -20.13 -18.53
CA THR A 152 2.35 -19.94 -18.74
C THR A 152 1.63 -20.58 -17.55
N GLU A 153 1.13 -19.77 -16.63
CA GLU A 153 0.17 -20.25 -15.62
C GLU A 153 -1.22 -19.70 -15.94
N LYS A 154 -2.09 -20.62 -16.36
CA LYS A 154 -3.55 -20.46 -16.39
C LYS A 154 -4.01 -20.07 -14.98
N ILE A 155 -4.40 -18.82 -14.78
CA ILE A 155 -5.05 -18.41 -13.54
C ILE A 155 -6.56 -18.61 -13.70
N ILE A 156 -7.05 -19.62 -12.98
CA ILE A 156 -8.46 -19.98 -12.79
C ILE A 156 -9.18 -18.80 -12.11
N ALA A 157 -10.38 -18.44 -12.58
CA ALA A 157 -11.20 -17.42 -11.95
C ALA A 157 -11.61 -17.86 -10.53
N GLN A 158 -11.11 -17.15 -9.50
CA GLN A 158 -11.54 -17.38 -8.12
C GLN A 158 -12.89 -16.71 -7.88
N LYS A 159 -13.86 -17.58 -7.60
CA LYS A 159 -15.26 -17.34 -7.26
C LYS A 159 -15.38 -16.50 -5.99
N ASP A 160 -16.34 -15.58 -6.01
CA ASP A 160 -16.70 -14.62 -4.98
C ASP A 160 -16.63 -15.19 -3.54
N LYS A 161 -15.68 -14.70 -2.75
CA LYS A 161 -15.70 -14.85 -1.29
C LYS A 161 -16.42 -13.65 -0.68
N SER A 162 -17.70 -13.89 -0.37
CA SER A 162 -18.58 -12.94 0.29
C SER A 162 -18.12 -12.62 1.72
N THR A 163 -18.34 -11.37 2.11
CA THR A 163 -18.29 -10.67 3.42
C THR A 163 -18.37 -11.50 4.72
N ASN A 164 -18.88 -12.73 4.72
CA ASN A 164 -18.85 -13.61 5.89
C ASN A 164 -17.43 -14.11 6.24
N ASP A 165 -16.51 -14.18 5.28
CA ASP A 165 -15.14 -14.66 5.48
C ASP A 165 -14.28 -13.68 6.32
N PHE A 166 -14.58 -12.37 6.28
CA PHE A 166 -13.77 -11.36 6.96
C PHE A 166 -14.03 -11.26 8.46
N LYS A 167 -15.25 -11.53 8.91
CA LYS A 167 -15.58 -11.57 10.34
C LYS A 167 -14.84 -12.72 11.04
N THR A 168 -14.74 -13.87 10.37
CA THR A 168 -13.94 -15.01 10.86
C THR A 168 -12.44 -14.72 10.82
N LYS A 169 -11.92 -14.09 9.75
CA LYS A 169 -10.53 -13.61 9.69
C LYS A 169 -10.20 -12.59 10.79
N LEU A 170 -11.15 -11.73 11.16
CA LEU A 170 -11.01 -10.76 12.24
C LEU A 170 -10.88 -11.46 13.60
N GLU A 171 -11.70 -12.49 13.86
CA GLU A 171 -11.63 -13.31 15.08
C GLU A 171 -10.29 -14.07 15.16
N GLU A 172 -9.82 -14.68 14.06
CA GLU A 172 -8.52 -15.33 13.99
C GLU A 172 -7.35 -14.36 14.22
N PHE A 173 -7.43 -13.15 13.68
CA PHE A 173 -6.43 -12.10 13.91
C PHE A 173 -6.42 -11.60 15.36
N ASN A 174 -7.59 -11.58 16.00
CA ASN A 174 -7.72 -11.26 17.43
C ASN A 174 -7.13 -12.34 18.32
N ALA A 175 -7.27 -13.62 17.95
CA ALA A 175 -6.77 -14.77 18.71
C ALA A 175 -5.24 -14.95 18.68
N LYS A 176 -4.55 -14.22 17.79
CA LYS A 176 -3.10 -14.30 17.56
C LYS A 176 -2.32 -13.20 18.30
#